data_AF-R6HHF9-F1
#
_entry.id   AF-R6HHF9-F1
#
_cell.length_a   1.000
_cell.length_b   1.000
_cell.length_c   1.000
_cell.angle_alpha   90.00
_cell.angle_beta   90.00
_cell.angle_gamma   90.00
#
_symmetry.space_group_name_H-M   'P 1'
#
loop_
_entity.id
_entity.type
_entity.pdbx_description
1 polymer ?
#
loop_
_entity_poly.entity_id
_entity_poly.type
_entity_poly.pdbx_seq_one_letter_code
_entity_poly.pdbx_strand_id
1 'polypeptide(L)'
;MAATRIIMGIDPGLAHTGWGVVHQKGASLFCVAYGCVATQSAMPLHERLAKIYTQISAVVLRYKPECVAVETVWFGSNAQSAFATGQARGAALTACGQASMALAEYSPSQIKLAVVGAGSADKGQVQYMVQQLLGLEKIPSPDHAADALAAAICYTTNSVSWERGAVR
;
A
#
# COMPACT_ATOMS: atom_id res chain seq x y z
N MET A 1 -1.37 24.35 12.83
CA MET A 1 -1.61 22.95 13.22
C MET A 1 -0.62 22.08 12.45
N ALA A 2 -0.11 20.99 13.04
CA ALA A 2 0.72 20.04 12.29
C ALA A 2 -0.11 19.41 11.17
N ALA A 3 0.47 19.28 9.97
CA ALA A 3 -0.19 18.58 8.86
C ALA A 3 -0.59 17.17 9.31
N THR A 4 -1.85 16.82 9.04
CA THR A 4 -2.43 15.52 9.33
C THR A 4 -2.90 14.92 8.02
N ARG A 5 -2.58 13.64 7.77
CA ARG A 5 -3.00 12.95 6.55
C ARG A 5 -3.31 11.49 6.82
N ILE A 6 -4.34 10.96 6.16
CA ILE A 6 -4.62 9.51 6.14
C ILE A 6 -4.14 8.94 4.82
N ILE A 7 -3.22 7.97 4.90
CA ILE A 7 -2.55 7.37 3.75
C ILE A 7 -2.91 5.89 3.70
N MET A 8 -3.34 5.43 2.54
CA MET A 8 -3.53 4.02 2.26
C MET A 8 -2.33 3.47 1.50
N GLY A 9 -1.90 2.26 1.81
CA GLY A 9 -0.96 1.50 1.00
C GLY A 9 -1.63 0.24 0.47
N ILE A 10 -1.24 -0.20 -0.72
CA ILE A 10 -1.74 -1.42 -1.36
C ILE A 10 -0.56 -2.24 -1.89
N ASP A 11 -0.57 -3.54 -1.56
CA ASP A 11 0.27 -4.57 -2.16
C ASP A 11 -0.62 -5.47 -3.05
N PRO A 12 -0.65 -5.24 -4.38
CA PRO A 12 -1.60 -5.90 -5.25
C PRO A 12 -1.20 -7.34 -5.56
N GLY A 13 -2.15 -8.26 -5.45
CA GLY A 13 -1.95 -9.66 -5.83
C GLY A 13 -3.28 -10.37 -6.01
N LEU A 14 -3.40 -11.18 -7.07
CA LEU A 14 -4.69 -11.79 -7.40
C LEU A 14 -5.15 -12.75 -6.30
N ALA A 15 -4.26 -13.55 -5.72
CA ALA A 15 -4.56 -14.44 -4.58
C ALA A 15 -4.69 -13.66 -3.27
N HIS A 16 -3.78 -12.71 -3.04
CA HIS A 16 -3.70 -11.91 -1.83
C HIS A 16 -3.42 -10.47 -2.22
N THR A 17 -4.35 -9.56 -1.94
CA THR A 17 -4.14 -8.12 -2.07
C THR A 17 -4.07 -7.52 -0.67
N GLY A 18 -2.88 -7.11 -0.27
CA GLY A 18 -2.64 -6.45 1.01
C GLY A 18 -3.09 -4.99 1.00
N TRP A 19 -3.58 -4.51 2.13
CA TRP A 19 -3.88 -3.10 2.34
C TRP A 19 -3.50 -2.67 3.76
N GLY A 20 -3.10 -1.40 3.89
CA GLY A 20 -2.75 -0.78 5.17
C GLY A 20 -3.15 0.68 5.18
N VAL A 21 -3.56 1.19 6.34
CA VAL A 21 -3.93 2.59 6.55
C VAL A 21 -3.06 3.17 7.66
N VAL A 22 -2.36 4.24 7.35
CA VAL A 22 -1.47 4.97 8.25
C VAL A 22 -1.98 6.39 8.43
N HIS A 23 -2.00 6.85 9.68
CA HIS A 23 -2.26 8.24 10.04
C HIS A 23 -0.93 8.93 10.33
N GLN A 24 -0.62 9.96 9.53
CA GLN A 24 0.52 10.83 9.77
C GLN A 24 0.08 12.06 10.56
N LYS A 25 0.79 12.38 11.64
CA LYS A 25 0.66 13.63 12.40
C LYS A 25 2.04 14.26 12.58
N GLY A 26 2.38 15.21 11.72
CA GLY A 26 3.75 15.74 11.64
C GLY A 26 4.75 14.62 11.28
N ALA A 27 5.73 14.38 12.14
CA ALA A 27 6.72 13.31 11.97
C ALA A 27 6.26 11.95 12.53
N SER A 28 5.19 11.91 13.33
CA SER A 28 4.71 10.67 13.94
C SER A 28 3.77 9.92 12.99
N LEU A 29 3.92 8.60 12.95
CA LEU A 29 3.09 7.68 12.17
C LEU A 29 2.34 6.74 13.11
N PHE A 30 1.08 6.47 12.79
CA PHE A 30 0.22 5.57 13.55
C PHE A 30 -0.44 4.58 12.62
N CYS A 31 -0.43 3.30 12.98
CA CYS A 31 -1.25 2.31 12.29
C CYS A 31 -2.72 2.51 12.63
N VAL A 32 -3.57 2.70 11.62
CA VAL A 32 -5.03 2.81 11.78
C VAL A 32 -5.69 1.44 11.62
N ALA A 33 -5.33 0.75 10.54
CA ALA A 33 -5.84 -0.58 10.22
C ALA A 33 -5.00 -1.22 9.11
N TYR A 34 -5.06 -2.54 9.00
CA TYR A 34 -4.48 -3.27 7.87
C TYR A 34 -5.22 -4.59 7.68
N GLY A 35 -5.03 -5.21 6.53
CA GLY A 35 -5.58 -6.51 6.23
C GLY A 35 -5.17 -7.00 4.85
N CYS A 36 -5.80 -8.10 4.44
CA CYS A 36 -5.56 -8.70 3.13
C CYS A 36 -6.86 -9.26 2.56
N VAL A 37 -7.13 -8.95 1.30
CA VAL A 37 -8.20 -9.58 0.54
C VAL A 37 -7.68 -10.88 -0.05
N ALA A 38 -8.20 -12.00 0.46
CA ALA A 38 -7.85 -13.32 -0.05
C ALA A 38 -8.88 -13.82 -1.08
N THR A 39 -8.42 -14.33 -2.20
CA THR A 39 -9.25 -15.01 -3.21
C THR A 39 -8.76 -16.44 -3.44
N GLN A 40 -9.69 -17.36 -3.64
CA GLN A 40 -9.40 -18.76 -3.94
C GLN A 40 -9.11 -18.93 -5.43
N SER A 41 -8.20 -19.83 -5.77
CA SER A 41 -7.84 -20.15 -7.17
C SER A 41 -9.00 -20.76 -7.96
N ALA A 42 -9.94 -21.41 -7.29
CA ALA A 42 -11.13 -22.00 -7.91
C ALA A 42 -12.18 -20.96 -8.36
N MET A 43 -12.12 -19.72 -7.86
CA MET A 43 -13.04 -18.67 -8.30
C MET A 43 -12.71 -18.22 -9.73
N PRO A 44 -13.73 -18.00 -10.59
CA PRO A 44 -13.56 -17.33 -11.87
C PRO A 44 -12.85 -15.97 -11.70
N LEU A 45 -11.99 -15.62 -12.65
CA LEU A 45 -11.17 -14.40 -12.60
C LEU A 45 -11.99 -13.14 -12.28
N HIS A 46 -13.12 -12.95 -12.97
CA HIS A 46 -13.95 -11.75 -12.80
C HIS A 46 -14.53 -11.63 -11.38
N GLU A 47 -14.89 -12.75 -10.74
CA GLU A 47 -15.35 -12.76 -9.34
C GLU A 47 -14.22 -12.41 -8.37
N ARG A 48 -12.99 -12.89 -8.64
CA ARG A 48 -11.80 -12.54 -7.85
C ARG A 48 -11.53 -11.04 -7.92
N LEU A 49 -11.59 -10.46 -9.11
CA LEU A 49 -11.41 -9.02 -9.32
C LEU A 49 -12.55 -8.21 -8.68
N ALA A 50 -13.80 -8.64 -8.82
CA ALA A 50 -14.95 -8.00 -8.18
C ALA A 50 -14.83 -8.01 -6.64
N LYS A 51 -14.34 -9.12 -6.07
CA LYS A 51 -14.08 -9.23 -4.63
C LYS A 51 -12.99 -8.25 -4.17
N ILE A 52 -11.89 -8.15 -4.91
CA ILE A 52 -10.81 -7.17 -4.63
C ILE A 52 -11.36 -5.76 -4.66
N TYR A 53 -12.03 -5.36 -5.75
CA TYR A 53 -12.65 -4.05 -5.89
C TYR A 53 -13.59 -3.75 -4.71
N THR A 54 -14.55 -4.64 -4.44
CA THR A 54 -15.57 -4.43 -3.40
C THR A 54 -14.96 -4.24 -2.02
N GLN A 55 -13.99 -5.08 -1.64
CA GLN A 55 -13.38 -5.00 -0.31
C GLN A 55 -12.46 -3.78 -0.16
N ILE A 56 -11.69 -3.43 -1.21
CA ILE A 56 -10.89 -2.20 -1.19
C ILE A 56 -11.78 -0.96 -1.15
N SER A 57 -12.88 -0.92 -1.91
CA SER A 57 -13.86 0.17 -1.83
C SER A 57 -14.44 0.32 -0.43
N ALA A 58 -14.71 -0.78 0.28
CA ALA A 58 -15.18 -0.73 1.66
C ALA A 58 -14.12 -0.13 2.61
N VAL A 59 -12.84 -0.45 2.42
CA VAL A 59 -11.73 0.15 3.18
C VAL A 59 -11.63 1.65 2.89
N VAL A 60 -11.67 2.05 1.61
CA VAL A 60 -11.63 3.46 1.19
C VAL A 60 -12.80 4.24 1.79
N LEU A 61 -14.03 3.70 1.72
CA LEU A 61 -15.22 4.35 2.27
C LEU A 61 -15.13 4.49 3.80
N ARG A 62 -14.60 3.48 4.49
CA ARG A 62 -14.49 3.45 5.95
C ARG A 62 -13.46 4.43 6.48
N TYR A 63 -12.26 4.46 5.88
CA TYR A 63 -11.13 5.21 6.43
C TYR A 63 -10.88 6.56 5.73
N LYS A 64 -11.52 6.79 4.57
CA LYS A 64 -11.42 8.02 3.78
C LYS A 64 -9.97 8.52 3.60
N PRO A 65 -9.05 7.65 3.13
CA PRO A 65 -7.68 8.06 2.88
C PRO A 65 -7.62 9.16 1.82
N GLU A 66 -6.69 10.10 1.98
CA GLU A 66 -6.44 11.21 1.06
C GLU A 66 -5.46 10.81 -0.05
N CYS A 67 -4.61 9.82 0.24
CA CYS A 67 -3.55 9.36 -0.65
C CYS A 67 -3.48 7.85 -0.67
N VAL A 68 -3.07 7.28 -1.80
CA VAL A 68 -2.75 5.85 -1.94
C VAL A 68 -1.34 5.67 -2.47
N ALA A 69 -0.59 4.77 -1.84
CA ALA A 69 0.72 4.33 -2.28
C ALA A 69 0.66 2.88 -2.75
N VAL A 70 1.28 2.59 -3.89
CA VAL A 70 1.37 1.25 -4.47
C VAL A 70 2.81 0.94 -4.85
N GLU A 71 3.22 -0.30 -4.65
CA GLU A 71 4.48 -0.78 -5.23
C GLU A 71 4.37 -0.89 -6.75
N THR A 72 5.39 -0.43 -7.46
CA THR A 72 5.48 -0.58 -8.91
C THR A 72 5.66 -2.06 -9.25
N VAL A 73 4.77 -2.58 -10.10
CA VAL A 73 4.85 -3.98 -10.54
C VAL A 73 5.96 -4.08 -11.59
N TRP A 74 7.07 -4.72 -11.23
CA TRP A 74 8.10 -5.11 -12.19
C TRP A 74 7.69 -6.40 -12.90
N PHE A 75 7.53 -6.33 -14.22
CA PHE A 75 7.27 -7.49 -15.06
C PHE A 75 8.54 -8.34 -15.14
N GLY A 76 8.66 -9.32 -14.26
CA GLY A 76 9.69 -10.36 -14.33
C GLY A 76 9.48 -11.32 -15.50
N SER A 77 10.20 -12.45 -15.49
CA SER A 77 10.23 -13.43 -16.60
C SER A 77 8.91 -14.18 -16.87
N ASN A 78 7.92 -14.13 -15.97
CA ASN A 78 6.63 -14.80 -16.14
C ASN A 78 5.48 -13.81 -16.43
N ALA A 79 5.18 -13.65 -17.72
CA ALA A 79 4.13 -12.76 -18.21
C ALA A 79 2.72 -13.11 -17.68
N GLN A 80 2.41 -14.39 -17.46
CA GLN A 80 1.08 -14.83 -17.01
C GLN A 80 0.80 -14.36 -15.58
N SER A 81 1.75 -14.58 -14.67
CA SER A 81 1.63 -14.13 -13.28
C SER A 81 1.61 -12.60 -13.19
N ALA A 82 2.46 -11.93 -13.97
CA ALA A 82 2.49 -10.48 -13.99
C ALA A 82 1.18 -9.87 -14.53
N PHE A 83 0.57 -10.48 -15.56
CA PHE A 83 -0.72 -10.07 -16.07
C PHE A 83 -1.84 -10.23 -15.02
N ALA A 84 -1.88 -11.36 -14.31
CA ALA A 84 -2.84 -11.59 -13.23
C ALA A 84 -2.70 -10.55 -12.09
N THR A 85 -1.47 -10.24 -11.67
CA THR A 85 -1.21 -9.18 -10.69
C THR A 85 -1.61 -7.80 -11.22
N GLY A 86 -1.33 -7.51 -12.50
CA GLY A 86 -1.76 -6.27 -13.16
C GLY A 86 -3.28 -6.09 -13.14
N GLN A 87 -4.04 -7.16 -13.38
CA GLN A 87 -5.51 -7.13 -13.29
C GLN A 87 -5.99 -6.86 -11.86
N ALA A 88 -5.41 -7.52 -10.85
CA ALA A 88 -5.71 -7.28 -9.44
C ALA A 88 -5.40 -5.84 -9.02
N ARG A 89 -4.24 -5.31 -9.44
CA ARG A 89 -3.86 -3.89 -9.28
C ARG A 89 -4.89 -2.97 -9.91
N GLY A 90 -5.34 -3.27 -11.12
CA GLY A 90 -6.40 -2.49 -11.80
C GLY A 90 -7.69 -2.43 -10.99
N ALA A 91 -8.15 -3.57 -10.46
CA ALA A 91 -9.34 -3.62 -9.60
C ALA A 91 -9.17 -2.79 -8.31
N ALA A 92 -8.02 -2.92 -7.64
CA ALA A 92 -7.73 -2.17 -6.40
C ALA A 92 -7.62 -0.66 -6.65
N LEU A 93 -6.91 -0.23 -7.69
CA LEU A 93 -6.77 1.19 -8.02
C LEU A 93 -8.07 1.82 -8.51
N THR A 94 -8.92 1.06 -9.21
CA THR A 94 -10.26 1.54 -9.60
C THR A 94 -11.09 1.87 -8.37
N ALA A 95 -10.99 1.07 -7.29
CA ALA A 95 -11.65 1.35 -6.03
C ALA A 95 -11.13 2.64 -5.36
N CYS A 96 -9.82 2.90 -5.42
CA CYS A 96 -9.24 4.15 -4.90
C CYS A 96 -9.61 5.38 -5.74
N GLY A 97 -9.71 5.23 -7.06
CA GLY A 97 -10.05 6.33 -7.98
C GLY A 97 -11.43 6.95 -7.73
N GLN A 98 -12.36 6.20 -7.13
CA GLN A 98 -13.69 6.70 -6.75
C GLN A 98 -13.66 7.78 -5.66
N ALA A 99 -12.55 7.92 -4.92
CA ALA A 99 -12.41 8.86 -3.81
C ALA A 99 -11.47 10.04 -4.11
N SER A 100 -11.12 10.28 -5.39
CA SER A 100 -10.22 11.38 -5.82
C SER A 100 -8.89 11.44 -5.06
N MET A 101 -8.36 10.28 -4.69
CA MET A 101 -7.12 10.16 -3.91
C MET A 101 -5.88 10.46 -4.77
N ALA A 102 -4.86 11.07 -4.15
CA ALA A 102 -3.55 11.18 -4.79
C ALA A 102 -2.85 9.82 -4.84
N LEU A 103 -2.57 9.30 -6.04
CA LEU A 103 -1.81 8.06 -6.25
C LEU A 103 -0.31 8.37 -6.36
N ALA A 104 0.51 7.63 -5.61
CA ALA A 104 1.95 7.56 -5.83
C ALA A 104 2.42 6.11 -5.96
N GLU A 105 3.44 5.91 -6.78
CA GLU A 105 4.01 4.61 -7.06
C GLU A 105 5.49 4.59 -6.70
N TYR A 106 5.93 3.51 -6.06
CA TYR A 106 7.31 3.37 -5.58
C TYR A 106 7.92 2.03 -5.99
N SER A 107 9.19 2.03 -6.36
CA SER A 107 9.95 0.78 -6.55
C SER A 107 10.17 0.07 -5.22
N PRO A 108 10.41 -1.26 -5.24
CA PRO A 108 10.79 -1.99 -4.03
C PRO A 108 12.00 -1.35 -3.34
N SER A 109 12.98 -0.83 -4.10
CA SER A 109 14.15 -0.14 -3.55
C SER A 109 13.81 1.19 -2.89
N GLN A 110 12.86 1.97 -3.43
CA GLN A 110 12.38 3.20 -2.82
C GLN A 110 11.66 2.92 -1.49
N ILE A 111 10.82 1.87 -1.45
CA ILE A 111 10.13 1.46 -0.21
C ILE A 111 11.15 1.04 0.86
N LYS A 112 12.10 0.17 0.49
CA LYS A 112 13.18 -0.27 1.39
C LYS A 112 14.01 0.90 1.92
N LEU A 113 14.39 1.84 1.03
CA LEU A 113 15.13 3.04 1.41
C LEU A 113 14.33 3.91 2.37
N ALA A 114 13.04 4.11 2.12
CA ALA A 114 12.18 4.94 2.96
C ALA A 114 11.92 4.35 4.35
N VAL A 115 11.75 3.03 4.43
CA VAL A 115 11.39 2.34 5.68
C VAL A 115 12.61 1.98 6.52
N VAL A 116 13.70 1.53 5.89
CA VAL A 116 14.88 0.99 6.58
C VAL A 116 16.09 1.93 6.50
N GLY A 117 16.13 2.85 5.53
CA GLY A 117 17.29 3.68 5.23
C GLY A 117 18.29 3.04 4.25
N ALA A 118 17.99 1.83 3.74
CA ALA A 118 18.83 1.14 2.77
C ALA A 118 17.98 0.44 1.71
N GLY A 119 18.21 0.75 0.43
CA GLY A 119 17.47 0.14 -0.70
C GLY A 119 17.74 -1.36 -0.89
N SER A 120 18.82 -1.89 -0.32
CA SER A 120 19.21 -3.30 -0.35
C SER A 120 18.67 -4.12 0.83
N ALA A 121 17.87 -3.53 1.72
CA ALA A 121 17.35 -4.21 2.90
C ALA A 121 16.56 -5.48 2.54
N ASP A 122 16.63 -6.49 3.42
CA ASP A 122 15.85 -7.72 3.28
C ASP A 122 14.39 -7.52 3.74
N LYS A 123 13.53 -8.49 3.42
CA LYS A 123 12.10 -8.41 3.73
C LYS A 123 11.82 -8.38 5.24
N GLY A 124 12.58 -9.13 6.03
CA GLY A 124 12.41 -9.18 7.49
C GLY A 124 12.76 -7.85 8.14
N GLN A 125 13.81 -7.17 7.66
CA GLN A 125 14.18 -5.82 8.11
C GLN A 125 13.07 -4.81 7.83
N VAL A 126 12.46 -4.85 6.65
CA VAL A 126 11.32 -3.97 6.31
C VAL A 126 10.16 -4.22 7.27
N GLN A 127 9.76 -5.48 7.47
CA GLN A 127 8.66 -5.85 8.36
C GLN A 127 8.90 -5.42 9.81
N TYR A 128 10.12 -5.63 10.31
CA TYR A 128 10.53 -5.18 11.64
C TYR A 128 10.44 -3.64 11.75
N MET A 129 10.94 -2.91 10.76
CA MET A 129 10.87 -1.45 10.77
C MET A 129 9.44 -0.93 10.65
N VAL A 130 8.56 -1.57 9.87
CA VAL A 130 7.12 -1.24 9.83
C VAL A 130 6.51 -1.36 11.23
N GLN A 131 6.83 -2.44 11.95
CA GLN A 131 6.38 -2.61 13.33
C GLN A 131 6.84 -1.44 14.23
N GLN A 132 8.14 -1.11 14.19
CA GLN A 132 8.73 -0.07 15.03
C GLN A 132 8.17 1.32 14.71
N LEU A 133 8.11 1.67 13.41
CA LEU A 133 7.67 2.99 12.95
C LEU A 133 6.19 3.26 13.25
N LEU A 134 5.37 2.21 13.31
CA LEU A 134 3.94 2.31 13.59
C LEU A 134 3.55 1.97 15.03
N GLY A 135 4.53 1.66 15.90
CA GLY A 135 4.30 1.32 17.31
C GLY A 135 3.47 0.05 17.52
N LEU A 136 3.65 -0.96 16.66
CA LEU A 136 2.89 -2.22 16.74
C LEU A 136 3.54 -3.20 17.74
N GLU A 137 2.72 -3.90 18.52
CA GLU A 137 3.22 -4.90 19.49
C GLU A 137 3.92 -6.09 18.80
N LYS A 138 3.50 -6.43 17.58
CA LYS A 138 4.03 -7.52 16.79
C LYS A 138 4.16 -7.12 15.33
N ILE A 139 4.98 -7.86 14.59
CA ILE A 139 5.08 -7.74 13.14
C ILE A 139 3.67 -7.93 12.53
N PRO A 140 3.19 -6.98 11.71
CA PRO A 140 1.88 -7.10 11.08
C PRO A 140 1.83 -8.30 10.15
N SER A 141 0.69 -9.01 10.18
CA SER A 141 0.44 -10.19 9.36
C SER A 141 -0.94 -10.10 8.69
N PRO A 142 -1.12 -10.69 7.50
CA PRO A 142 -0.14 -11.44 6.70
C PRO A 142 0.91 -10.53 6.04
N ASP A 143 1.96 -11.11 5.45
CA ASP A 143 3.08 -10.38 4.83
C ASP A 143 2.63 -9.27 3.87
N HIS A 144 1.63 -9.53 3.03
CA HIS A 144 1.06 -8.55 2.11
C HIS A 144 0.52 -7.30 2.80
N ALA A 145 -0.01 -7.44 4.03
CA ALA A 145 -0.44 -6.29 4.83
C ALA A 145 0.74 -5.47 5.35
N ALA A 146 1.85 -6.13 5.72
CA ALA A 146 3.08 -5.45 6.11
C ALA A 146 3.71 -4.71 4.92
N ASP A 147 3.74 -5.34 3.74
CA ASP A 147 4.23 -4.74 2.49
C ASP A 147 3.37 -3.52 2.10
N ALA A 148 2.05 -3.61 2.25
CA ALA A 148 1.14 -2.47 2.05
C ALA A 148 1.38 -1.32 3.06
N LEU A 149 1.59 -1.62 4.35
CA LEU A 149 1.96 -0.60 5.34
C LEU A 149 3.31 0.06 5.01
N ALA A 150 4.28 -0.71 4.52
CA ALA A 150 5.56 -0.19 4.07
C ALA A 150 5.40 0.82 2.90
N ALA A 151 4.53 0.52 1.94
CA ALA A 151 4.19 1.45 0.86
C ALA A 151 3.56 2.75 1.39
N ALA A 152 2.64 2.65 2.36
CA ALA A 152 2.03 3.83 3.00
C ALA A 152 3.09 4.70 3.72
N ILE A 153 4.03 4.08 4.44
CA ILE A 153 5.15 4.78 5.08
C ILE A 153 6.03 5.47 4.04
N CYS A 154 6.34 4.79 2.92
CA CYS A 154 7.14 5.35 1.83
C CYS A 154 6.53 6.65 1.24
N TYR A 155 5.20 6.76 1.23
CA TYR A 155 4.53 8.00 0.84
C TYR A 155 4.91 9.19 1.73
N THR A 156 5.03 8.97 3.04
CA THR A 156 5.27 10.03 4.03
C THR A 156 6.64 10.69 3.83
N THR A 157 7.65 9.93 3.42
CA THR A 157 9.01 10.40 3.22
C THR A 157 9.19 11.09 1.87
N ASN A 158 8.49 10.62 0.82
CA ASN A 158 8.62 11.15 -0.54
C ASN A 158 7.64 12.29 -0.86
N SER A 159 6.51 12.40 -0.15
CA SER A 159 5.51 13.47 -0.35
C SER A 159 5.95 14.85 0.17
N VAL A 160 7.09 14.94 0.88
CA VAL A 160 7.74 16.22 1.26
C VAL A 160 8.20 17.04 0.03
N SER A 161 8.14 16.45 -1.18
CA SER A 161 8.39 17.13 -2.45
C SER A 161 7.14 17.81 -3.04
N TRP A 162 5.92 17.36 -2.72
CA TRP A 162 4.68 17.92 -3.30
C TRP A 162 4.35 19.33 -2.77
N GLU A 163 4.55 19.59 -1.47
CA GLU A 163 4.28 20.92 -0.88
C GLU A 163 5.27 22.02 -1.31
N ARG A 164 6.43 21.66 -1.86
CA ARG A 164 7.41 22.63 -2.39
C ARG A 164 7.18 23.02 -3.85
N GLY A 165 6.28 22.32 -4.56
CA GLY A 165 5.98 22.57 -5.98
C GLY A 165 4.68 23.33 -6.25
N ALA A 166 3.81 23.51 -5.25
CA ALA A 166 2.51 24.17 -5.42
C ALA A 166 2.54 25.71 -5.27
N VAL A 167 3.73 26.30 -5.20
CA VAL A 167 3.94 27.76 -5.28
C VAL A 167 5.03 28.04 -6.30
N ARG A 168 4.71 27.89 -7.59
CA ARG A 168 5.28 28.67 -8.70
C ARG A 168 4.27 28.76 -9.83
#